data_AF-A0A1J8P3D7-F1
#
_entry.id   AF-A0A1J8P3D7-F1
#
_cell.length_a   1.000
_cell.length_b   1.000
_cell.length_c   1.000
_cell.angle_alpha   90.00
_cell.angle_beta   90.00
_cell.angle_gamma   90.00
#
_symmetry.space_group_name_H-M   'P 1'
#
loop_
_entity.id
_entity.type
_entity.pdbx_description
1 polymer ?
#
loop_
_entity_poly.entity_id
_entity_poly.type
_entity_poly.pdbx_seq_one_letter_code
_entity_poly.pdbx_strand_id
1 'polypeptide(L)' 'AELNAVSEFFHFACTSEDINNLSHALMLIDGRDVLIIQMQNILSLIISLAQDNAAIPMLSRTHGQTASPTTVGKEMA' A
#
# COMPACT_ATOMS: atom_id res chain seq x y z
N ALA A 1 20.74 -16.19 -33.23
CA ALA A 1 21.17 -17.53 -33.66
C ALA A 1 21.19 -18.50 -32.48
N GLU A 2 21.88 -18.16 -31.38
CA GLU A 2 21.98 -19.01 -30.18
C GLU A 2 20.65 -19.26 -29.46
N LEU A 3 19.78 -18.24 -29.33
CA LEU A 3 18.43 -18.39 -28.75
C LEU A 3 17.55 -19.40 -29.54
N ASN A 4 17.66 -19.40 -30.87
CA ASN A 4 16.93 -20.36 -31.71
C ASN A 4 17.49 -21.78 -31.56
N ALA A 5 18.77 -21.93 -31.19
CA ALA A 5 19.38 -23.24 -30.99
C ALA A 5 18.91 -23.94 -29.70
N VAL A 6 18.28 -23.21 -28.77
CA VAL A 6 17.82 -23.74 -27.47
C VAL A 6 16.30 -23.63 -27.28
N SER A 7 15.55 -23.22 -28.30
CA SER A 7 14.11 -22.93 -28.14
C SER A 7 13.29 -24.15 -27.72
N GLU A 8 13.70 -25.35 -28.13
CA GLU A 8 13.05 -26.62 -27.76
C GLU A 8 13.14 -26.92 -26.26
N PHE A 9 14.08 -26.29 -25.55
CA PHE A 9 14.24 -26.44 -24.10
C PHE A 9 13.43 -25.43 -23.29
N PHE A 10 12.82 -24.41 -23.92
CA PHE A 10 11.93 -23.50 -23.20
C PHE A 10 10.66 -24.23 -22.76
N HIS A 11 10.32 -24.10 -21.47
CA HIS A 11 9.20 -24.80 -20.85
C HIS A 11 9.30 -26.34 -20.90
N PHE A 12 10.47 -26.89 -21.26
CA PHE A 12 10.71 -28.33 -21.22
C PHE A 12 10.60 -28.85 -19.78
N ALA A 13 9.75 -29.86 -19.57
CA ALA A 13 9.44 -30.42 -18.26
C ALA A 13 8.82 -29.44 -17.23
N CYS A 14 8.38 -28.27 -17.67
CA CYS A 14 7.59 -27.33 -16.86
C CYS A 14 6.11 -27.44 -17.21
N THR A 15 5.27 -26.99 -16.28
CA THR A 15 3.86 -26.70 -16.49
C THR A 15 3.63 -25.20 -16.44
N SER A 16 2.44 -24.74 -16.86
CA SER A 16 2.03 -23.34 -16.70
C SER A 16 2.13 -22.87 -15.24
N GLU A 17 1.92 -23.76 -14.26
CA GLU A 17 1.95 -23.42 -12.85
C GLU A 17 3.36 -23.06 -12.36
N ASP A 18 4.39 -23.76 -12.84
CA ASP A 18 5.79 -23.49 -12.50
C ASP A 18 6.21 -22.07 -12.92
N ILE A 19 5.63 -21.56 -14.00
CA ILE A 19 5.90 -20.20 -14.52
C ILE A 19 4.99 -19.17 -13.87
N ASN A 20 3.67 -19.42 -13.87
CA ASN A 20 2.69 -18.42 -13.46
C ASN A 20 2.78 -18.13 -11.97
N ASN A 21 2.91 -19.15 -11.12
CA ASN A 21 3.01 -18.96 -9.68
C ASN A 21 4.25 -18.11 -9.32
N LEU A 22 5.41 -18.40 -9.94
CA LEU A 22 6.61 -17.59 -9.74
C LEU A 22 6.41 -16.16 -10.25
N SER A 23 5.83 -15.98 -11.45
CA SER A 23 5.59 -14.65 -12.01
C SER A 23 4.67 -13.81 -11.11
N HIS A 24 3.60 -14.39 -10.58
CA HIS A 24 2.68 -13.73 -9.66
C HIS A 24 3.33 -13.42 -8.32
N ALA A 25 4.14 -14.33 -7.77
CA ALA A 25 4.88 -14.08 -6.53
C ALA A 25 5.82 -12.87 -6.69
N LEU A 26 6.56 -12.80 -7.81
CA LEU A 26 7.44 -11.66 -8.11
C LEU A 26 6.63 -10.37 -8.27
N MET A 27 5.52 -10.40 -9.02
CA MET A 27 4.64 -9.24 -9.18
C MET A 27 4.10 -8.73 -7.83
N LEU A 28 3.76 -9.62 -6.90
CA LEU A 28 3.27 -9.25 -5.57
C LEU A 28 4.38 -8.64 -4.71
N ILE A 29 5.60 -9.18 -4.77
CA ILE A 29 6.75 -8.65 -4.04
C ILE A 29 7.06 -7.22 -4.52
N ASP A 30 7.21 -7.05 -5.83
CA ASP A 30 7.55 -5.74 -6.41
C ASP A 30 6.41 -4.73 -6.21
N GLY A 31 5.16 -5.18 -6.41
CA GLY A 31 3.97 -4.36 -6.22
C GLY A 31 3.82 -3.89 -4.77
N ARG A 32 4.10 -4.75 -3.79
CA ARG A 32 4.09 -4.40 -2.36
C ARG A 32 5.08 -3.29 -2.07
N ASP A 33 6.29 -3.35 -2.60
CA ASP A 33 7.34 -2.37 -2.29
C ASP A 33 6.95 -0.98 -2.82
N VAL A 34 6.32 -0.92 -4.00
CA VAL A 34 5.73 0.33 -4.52
C VAL A 34 4.61 0.86 -3.60
N LEU A 35 3.71 -0.02 -3.15
CA LEU A 35 2.58 0.37 -2.29
C LEU A 35 3.04 0.88 -0.93
N ILE A 36 4.05 0.24 -0.32
CA ILE A 36 4.58 0.64 1.00
C ILE A 36 5.07 2.09 0.97
N ILE A 37 5.78 2.49 -0.09
CA ILE A 37 6.27 3.87 -0.24
C ILE A 37 5.10 4.86 -0.26
N GLN A 38 4.04 4.56 -1.01
CA GLN A 38 2.87 5.43 -1.08
C GLN A 38 2.10 5.49 0.25
N MET A 39 1.96 4.35 0.92
CA MET A 39 1.31 4.28 2.24
C MET A 39 2.09 5.08 3.29
N GLN A 40 3.43 5.03 3.27
CA GLN A 40 4.29 5.83 4.16
C GLN A 40 4.14 7.33 3.91
N ASN A 41 4.01 7.76 2.65
CA ASN A 41 3.77 9.17 2.32
C ASN A 41 2.42 9.65 2.88
N ILE A 42 1.35 8.86 2.69
CA ILE A 42 0.02 9.17 3.24
C ILE A 42 0.07 9.24 4.76
N LEU A 43 0.69 8.24 5.41
CA LEU A 43 0.86 8.23 6.86
C LEU A 43 1.59 9.47 7.37
N SER A 44 2.67 9.88 6.69
CA SER A 44 3.43 11.07 7.05
C SER A 44 2.60 12.35 6.95
N LEU A 45 1.75 12.46 5.91
CA LEU A 45 0.83 13.59 5.76
C LEU A 45 -0.22 13.62 6.86
N ILE A 46 -0.80 12.48 7.23
CA ILE A 46 -1.76 12.36 8.33
C ILE A 46 -1.10 12.76 9.65
N ILE A 47 0.13 12.31 9.91
CA ILE A 47 0.90 12.69 11.10
C ILE A 47 1.13 14.21 11.13
N SER A 48 1.49 14.84 10.01
CA SER A 48 1.64 16.30 9.94
C SER A 48 0.33 17.00 10.30
N LEU A 49 -0.80 16.58 9.68
CA LEU A 49 -2.11 17.14 9.98
C LEU A 49 -2.49 16.99 11.47
N ALA A 50 -2.19 15.83 12.07
CA ALA A 50 -2.42 15.61 13.49
C ALA A 50 -1.60 16.56 14.37
N GLN A 51 -0.31 16.73 14.07
CA GLN A 51 0.60 17.56 14.86
C GLN A 51 0.33 19.06 14.69
N ASP A 52 0.21 19.53 13.44
CA ASP A 52 0.01 20.94 13.11
C ASP A 52 -1.31 21.48 13.67
N ASN A 53 -2.31 20.61 13.82
CA ASN A 53 -3.65 20.97 14.29
C ASN A 53 -3.98 20.45 15.70
N ALA A 54 -2.97 20.00 16.46
CA ALA A 54 -3.14 19.36 17.77
C ALA A 54 -3.93 20.22 18.77
N ALA A 55 -3.79 21.54 18.70
CA ALA A 55 -4.42 22.50 19.61
C ALA A 55 -5.70 23.17 19.04
N ILE A 56 -6.11 22.86 17.81
CA ILE A 56 -7.29 23.52 17.19
C ILE A 56 -8.57 22.86 17.71
N PRO A 57 -9.38 23.53 18.55
CA PRO A 57 -10.61 22.93 19.07
C PRO A 57 -11.66 22.78 17.97
N MET A 58 -12.42 21.67 18.02
CA MET A 58 -13.56 21.45 17.14
C MET A 58 -14.70 20.69 17.85
N LEU A 59 -15.90 20.78 17.29
CA LEU A 59 -17.05 20.01 17.75
C LEU A 59 -16.95 18.56 17.27
N SER A 60 -16.95 17.60 18.18
CA SER A 60 -16.98 16.18 17.80
C SER A 60 -18.41 15.73 17.50
N ARG A 61 -18.54 14.59 16.81
CA ARG A 61 -19.83 13.96 16.54
C ARG A 61 -19.81 12.46 16.81
N THR A 62 -20.80 11.97 17.56
CA THR A 62 -21.09 10.54 17.69
C THR A 62 -22.48 10.27 17.13
N HIS A 63 -22.63 9.22 16.32
CA HIS A 63 -23.87 8.96 15.57
C HIS A 63 -24.35 10.16 14.73
N GLY A 64 -23.43 11.03 14.31
CA GLY A 64 -23.73 12.27 13.59
C GLY A 64 -24.27 13.41 14.46
N GLN A 65 -24.43 13.22 15.78
CA GLN A 65 -24.89 14.22 16.73
C GLN A 65 -23.73 14.84 17.49
N THR A 66 -23.89 16.09 17.93
CA THR A 66 -22.89 16.81 18.74
C THR A 66 -22.52 16.04 20.01
N ALA A 67 -21.22 15.90 20.26
CA ALA A 67 -20.67 15.31 21.47
C ALA A 67 -19.63 16.24 22.12
N SER A 68 -18.93 15.76 23.16
CA SER A 68 -17.90 16.52 23.88
C SER A 68 -16.82 17.05 22.92
N PRO A 69 -16.36 18.31 23.05
CA PRO A 69 -15.35 18.87 22.15
C PRO A 69 -14.07 18.03 22.04
N THR A 70 -13.44 18.11 20.88
CA THR A 70 -12.16 17.45 20.52
C THR A 70 -11.22 18.49 19.88
N THR A 71 -10.07 18.07 19.37
CA THR A 71 -9.23 18.91 18.50
C THR A 71 -9.13 18.31 17.10
N VAL A 72 -8.94 19.16 16.09
CA VAL A 72 -8.73 18.70 14.71
C VAL A 72 -7.57 17.71 14.65
N GLY A 73 -6.47 18.01 15.32
CA GLY A 73 -5.33 17.10 15.37
C GLY A 73 -5.65 15.76 16.06
N LYS A 74 -6.49 15.76 17.09
CA LYS A 74 -6.92 14.52 17.77
C LYS A 74 -7.76 13.62 16.87
N GLU A 75 -8.55 14.19 15.96
CA GLU A 75 -9.35 13.41 14.99
C GLU A 75 -8.54 12.91 13.78
N MET A 76 -7.35 13.48 13.53
CA MET A 76 -6.45 13.03 12.47
C MET A 76 -5.43 11.97 12.94
N ALA A 77 -5.27 11.79 14.25
CA ALA A 77 -4.30 10.86 14.86
C ALA A 77 -4.88 9.46 15.11
#